data_AF-A0A0G4FTH5-F1
#
_entry.id   AF-A0A0G4FTH5-F1
#
_cell.length_a   1.000
_cell.length_b   1.000
_cell.length_c   1.000
_cell.angle_alpha   90.00
_cell.angle_beta   90.00
_cell.angle_gamma   90.00
#
_symmetry.space_group_name_H-M   'P 1'
#
loop_
_entity.id
_entity.type
_entity.pdbx_description
1 polymer ?
#
loop_
_entity_poly.entity_id
_entity_poly.type
_entity_poly.pdbx_seq_one_letter_code
_entity_poly.pdbx_strand_id
1 'polypeptide(L)'
;MTEDEPGFLCLGILIGSGILGRRGFWKLSSVCKEVLSLRDALRDETTSIGFGSVCSGFSSDCEREEVWSFFDSCFESDNVRALQQILALKGVSGRYPFLLKRAIEKNPASVKCIAFLTNEETTPALSDLVLQTEFFGKLTREQFVQMIEGGVVRTDHWKEAEGLNGGRAVRPLVEILIANSHFDLAEALLDAGARVDVCGWEIVISRRHHPFLSLRPFSSSDSRCCFTPLLALVHGLSEDSTGHVTRRSGRGRSDAQRERGLSLLRRLAKASKDAACLDWKVKFSSTYGDGPPGRVTALGLACFYRDPEIVKVLVEEQGHVESKEGGELVFMVLDPKRYRPLSESRCHSDDDSLCAALLEQLLQLRGFELNRIKTQSGERLSPLSLAISQGMEKSAEVLLKGGAAPGIVKGWSGMNSPSPLFKL
;
A
#
# COMPACT_ATOMS: atom_id res chain seq x y z
N MET A 1 31.83 5.92 25.81
CA MET A 1 31.96 5.84 24.35
C MET A 1 32.17 7.26 23.87
N THR A 2 33.33 7.51 23.26
CA THR A 2 33.78 8.83 22.82
C THR A 2 33.18 9.17 21.46
N GLU A 3 32.66 10.38 21.32
CA GLU A 3 31.69 10.81 20.29
C GLU A 3 32.26 11.07 18.88
N ASP A 4 33.50 10.71 18.55
CA ASP A 4 34.14 11.18 17.30
C ASP A 4 34.73 10.06 16.41
N GLU A 5 33.94 9.06 16.01
CA GLU A 5 34.29 8.24 14.85
C GLU A 5 33.41 8.58 13.63
N PRO A 6 33.90 9.40 12.67
CA PRO A 6 33.14 9.77 11.47
C PRO A 6 32.76 8.58 10.58
N GLY A 7 33.38 7.41 10.76
CA GLY A 7 33.05 6.19 10.04
C GLY A 7 31.65 5.64 10.34
N PHE A 8 31.18 5.77 11.59
CA PHE A 8 29.85 5.27 11.99
C PHE A 8 28.71 6.07 11.36
N LEU A 9 28.88 7.39 11.25
CA LEU A 9 27.89 8.27 10.63
C LEU A 9 27.72 7.99 9.13
N CYS A 10 28.83 7.83 8.40
CA CYS A 10 28.80 7.51 6.96
C CYS A 10 28.13 6.16 6.68
N LEU A 11 28.34 5.18 7.56
CA LEU A 11 27.74 3.86 7.41
C LEU A 11 26.24 3.89 7.72
N GLY A 12 25.81 4.61 8.76
CA GLY A 12 24.40 4.87 9.03
C GLY A 12 23.72 5.58 7.86
N ILE A 13 24.39 6.55 7.23
CA ILE A 13 23.91 7.24 6.02
C ILE A 13 23.82 6.28 4.82
N LEU A 14 24.79 5.39 4.62
CA LEU A 14 24.76 4.38 3.55
C LEU A 14 23.61 3.36 3.73
N ILE A 15 23.30 3.00 4.97
CA ILE A 15 22.21 2.08 5.30
C ILE A 15 20.85 2.79 5.14
N GLY A 16 20.72 4.01 5.69
CA GLY A 16 19.49 4.81 5.63
C GLY A 16 19.17 5.37 4.24
N SER A 17 20.18 5.60 3.40
CA SER A 17 20.00 6.10 2.02
C SER A 17 19.46 5.05 1.04
N GLY A 18 19.43 3.77 1.42
CA GLY A 18 18.97 2.69 0.55
C GLY A 18 19.88 2.38 -0.64
N ILE A 19 21.06 3.02 -0.76
CA ILE A 19 21.97 2.90 -1.92
C ILE A 19 22.40 1.45 -2.19
N LEU A 20 22.67 0.68 -1.14
CA LEU A 20 23.09 -0.72 -1.28
C LEU A 20 21.92 -1.66 -1.62
N GLY A 21 20.68 -1.19 -1.49
CA GLY A 21 19.50 -2.03 -1.40
C GLY A 21 19.62 -3.06 -0.25
N ARG A 22 18.55 -3.82 -0.01
CA ARG A 22 18.54 -4.81 1.08
C ARG A 22 19.56 -5.91 0.85
N ARG A 23 19.65 -6.44 -0.36
CA ARG A 23 20.62 -7.49 -0.72
C ARG A 23 22.07 -7.02 -0.52
N GLY A 24 22.41 -5.79 -0.92
CA GLY A 24 23.75 -5.25 -0.71
C GLY A 24 24.03 -5.00 0.76
N PHE A 25 23.05 -4.51 1.51
CA PHE A 25 23.14 -4.33 2.96
C PHE A 25 23.41 -5.66 3.70
N TRP A 26 22.65 -6.72 3.41
CA TRP A 26 22.85 -8.03 4.03
C TRP A 26 24.19 -8.67 3.65
N LYS A 27 24.63 -8.48 2.39
CA LYS A 27 25.95 -8.91 1.96
C LYS A 27 27.06 -8.14 2.69
N LEU A 28 26.96 -6.82 2.77
CA LEU A 28 27.96 -5.98 3.42
C LEU A 28 28.07 -6.29 4.93
N SER A 29 26.93 -6.41 5.61
CA SER A 29 26.88 -6.77 7.03
C SER A 29 27.41 -8.16 7.32
N SER A 30 27.32 -9.11 6.37
CA SER A 30 27.90 -10.44 6.54
C SER A 30 29.43 -10.47 6.43
N VAL A 31 30.04 -9.46 5.81
CA VAL A 31 31.49 -9.42 5.52
C VAL A 31 32.24 -8.50 6.51
N CYS A 32 31.57 -7.50 7.08
CA CYS A 32 32.18 -6.51 7.97
C CYS A 32 31.65 -6.65 9.40
N LYS A 33 32.54 -6.99 10.34
CA LYS A 33 32.19 -7.18 11.76
C LYS A 33 31.70 -5.89 12.40
N GLU A 34 32.20 -4.74 11.94
CA GLU A 34 31.79 -3.42 12.41
C GLU A 34 30.34 -3.12 12.00
N VAL A 35 29.98 -3.40 10.74
CA VAL A 35 28.59 -3.29 10.25
C VAL A 35 27.68 -4.28 10.97
N LEU A 36 28.17 -5.49 11.24
CA LEU A 36 27.45 -6.51 12.01
C LEU A 36 27.20 -6.06 13.45
N SER A 37 28.22 -5.49 14.09
CA SER A 37 28.14 -4.98 15.47
C SER A 37 27.21 -3.77 15.54
N LEU A 38 27.22 -2.90 14.52
CA LEU A 38 26.25 -1.84 14.35
C LEU A 38 24.83 -2.38 14.23
N ARG A 39 24.61 -3.38 13.37
CA ARG A 39 23.29 -4.03 13.26
C ARG A 39 22.82 -4.57 14.60
N ASP A 40 23.70 -5.26 15.31
CA ASP A 40 23.36 -5.94 16.56
C ASP A 40 23.16 -4.93 17.71
N ALA A 41 23.94 -3.84 17.77
CA ALA A 41 23.77 -2.74 18.72
C ALA A 41 22.50 -1.91 18.46
N LEU A 42 22.17 -1.69 17.18
CA LEU A 42 20.97 -0.98 16.76
C LEU A 42 19.69 -1.81 16.90
N ARG A 43 19.78 -3.06 17.36
CA ARG A 43 18.63 -3.90 17.69
C ARG A 43 17.92 -3.41 18.96
N ASP A 44 18.68 -2.84 19.89
CA ASP A 44 18.18 -2.40 21.19
C ASP A 44 17.87 -0.89 21.22
N GLU A 45 18.41 -0.11 20.29
CA GLU A 45 18.19 1.33 20.20
C GLU A 45 17.01 1.69 19.27
N THR A 46 16.01 2.39 19.82
CA THR A 46 14.88 2.97 19.08
C THR A 46 15.22 4.28 18.36
N THR A 47 16.52 4.59 18.21
CA THR A 47 16.98 5.81 17.56
C THR A 47 16.57 5.84 16.08
N SER A 48 16.24 7.02 15.56
CA SER A 48 15.77 7.25 14.19
C SER A 48 16.78 6.88 13.10
N ILE A 49 18.01 6.57 13.47
CA ILE A 49 19.13 6.20 12.60
C ILE A 49 19.42 4.68 12.70
N GLY A 50 18.73 3.96 13.61
CA GLY A 50 18.95 2.54 13.87
C GLY A 50 18.25 1.58 12.91
N PHE A 51 18.38 0.28 13.16
CA PHE A 51 17.76 -0.78 12.34
C PHE A 51 16.22 -0.73 12.35
N GLY A 52 15.63 -0.06 13.33
CA GLY A 52 14.21 0.34 13.28
C GLY A 52 13.87 1.14 12.02
N SER A 53 14.80 1.93 11.49
CA SER A 53 14.70 2.61 10.18
C SER A 53 14.84 1.66 8.98
N VAL A 54 15.46 0.48 9.13
CA VAL A 54 15.46 -0.53 8.06
C VAL A 54 14.04 -1.12 7.91
N CYS A 55 13.27 -1.14 9.02
CA CYS A 55 11.86 -1.54 9.01
C CYS A 55 10.90 -0.44 8.54
N SER A 56 11.28 0.84 8.54
CA SER A 56 10.56 1.88 7.79
C SER A 56 10.85 1.78 6.29
N GLY A 57 12.03 1.27 5.89
CA GLY A 57 12.38 0.98 4.49
C GLY A 57 11.66 -0.21 3.83
N PHE A 58 10.43 -0.52 4.25
CA PHE A 58 9.53 -1.47 3.56
C PHE A 58 8.43 -0.71 2.80
N SER A 59 8.62 0.57 2.47
CA SER A 59 7.58 1.39 1.83
C SER A 59 7.16 0.86 0.47
N SER A 60 8.07 0.19 -0.26
CA SER A 60 7.73 -0.47 -1.52
C SER A 60 7.25 -1.92 -1.34
N ASP A 61 6.25 -2.30 -2.11
CA ASP A 61 5.82 -3.68 -2.36
C ASP A 61 6.98 -4.58 -2.80
N CYS A 62 7.89 -4.11 -3.67
CA CYS A 62 9.08 -4.89 -4.06
C CYS A 62 9.92 -5.32 -2.86
N GLU A 63 10.20 -4.39 -1.94
CA GLU A 63 11.00 -4.68 -0.75
C GLU A 63 10.30 -5.69 0.17
N ARG A 64 8.98 -5.60 0.27
CA ARG A 64 8.17 -6.54 1.05
C ARG A 64 8.19 -7.94 0.41
N GLU A 65 8.04 -8.02 -0.91
CA GLU A 65 8.13 -9.25 -1.70
C GLU A 65 9.54 -9.87 -1.66
N GLU A 66 10.60 -9.06 -1.66
CA GLU A 66 11.98 -9.54 -1.55
C GLU A 66 12.24 -10.24 -0.22
N VAL A 67 11.66 -9.75 0.88
CA VAL A 67 11.76 -10.43 2.19
C VAL A 67 10.93 -11.71 2.21
N TRP A 68 9.79 -11.72 1.52
CA TRP A 68 9.01 -12.94 1.34
C TRP A 68 9.82 -14.01 0.57
N SER A 69 10.51 -13.60 -0.51
CA SER A 69 11.42 -14.45 -1.27
C SER A 69 12.64 -14.88 -0.44
N PHE A 70 13.14 -14.03 0.45
CA PHE A 70 14.23 -14.38 1.36
C PHE A 70 13.82 -15.49 2.34
N PHE A 71 12.59 -15.46 2.87
CA PHE A 71 12.06 -16.56 3.69
C PHE A 71 12.01 -17.87 2.91
N ASP A 72 11.54 -17.84 1.66
CA ASP A 72 11.54 -19.02 0.79
C ASP A 72 12.95 -19.60 0.62
N SER A 73 13.95 -18.75 0.35
CA SER A 73 15.35 -19.19 0.25
C SER A 73 15.91 -19.75 1.56
N CYS A 74 15.48 -19.24 2.72
CA CYS A 74 15.85 -19.82 4.01
C CYS A 74 15.24 -21.22 4.18
N PHE A 75 14.01 -21.44 3.72
CA PHE A 75 13.37 -22.76 3.79
C PHE A 75 14.04 -23.75 2.83
N GLU A 76 14.32 -23.33 1.60
CA GLU A 76 15.01 -24.15 0.59
C GLU A 76 16.39 -24.62 1.08
N SER A 77 17.11 -23.77 1.80
CA SER A 77 18.46 -24.05 2.31
C SER A 77 18.52 -24.54 3.77
N ASP A 78 17.36 -24.68 4.44
CA ASP A 78 17.25 -24.96 5.89
C ASP A 78 18.14 -24.04 6.76
N ASN A 79 18.25 -22.76 6.35
CA ASN A 79 19.12 -21.77 6.98
C ASN A 79 18.42 -21.06 8.15
N VAL A 80 18.27 -21.79 9.26
CA VAL A 80 17.62 -21.29 10.48
C VAL A 80 18.28 -20.04 11.06
N ARG A 81 19.60 -19.88 10.89
CA ARG A 81 20.32 -18.71 11.41
C ARG A 81 19.93 -17.42 10.69
N ALA A 82 19.83 -17.48 9.36
CA ALA A 82 19.36 -16.34 8.56
C ALA A 82 17.89 -16.00 8.88
N LEU A 83 17.05 -17.04 9.01
CA LEU A 83 15.65 -16.90 9.42
C LEU A 83 15.50 -16.23 10.80
N GLN A 84 16.27 -16.67 11.78
CA GLN A 84 16.33 -16.07 13.12
C GLN A 84 16.73 -14.60 13.06
N GLN A 85 17.75 -14.26 12.28
CA GLN A 85 18.24 -12.89 12.16
C GLN A 85 17.22 -11.93 11.55
N ILE A 86 16.45 -12.37 10.55
CA ILE A 86 15.43 -11.51 9.93
C ILE A 86 14.18 -11.37 10.82
N LEU A 87 13.77 -12.44 11.53
CA LEU A 87 12.61 -12.40 12.44
C LEU A 87 12.92 -11.69 13.76
N ALA A 88 14.19 -11.65 14.14
CA ALA A 88 14.71 -10.83 15.22
C ALA A 88 14.53 -9.31 15.00
N LEU A 89 14.25 -8.88 13.77
CA LEU A 89 14.00 -7.48 13.46
C LEU A 89 12.60 -7.06 13.94
N LYS A 90 12.55 -5.95 14.67
CA LYS A 90 11.31 -5.42 15.26
C LYS A 90 10.24 -5.26 14.17
N GLY A 91 9.09 -5.91 14.41
CA GLY A 91 7.91 -5.80 13.58
C GLY A 91 7.89 -6.72 12.35
N VAL A 92 8.98 -7.41 11.99
CA VAL A 92 9.00 -8.29 10.81
C VAL A 92 8.08 -9.49 11.01
N SER A 93 8.18 -10.24 12.10
CA SER A 93 7.34 -11.44 12.33
C SER A 93 5.85 -11.17 12.11
N GLY A 94 5.32 -10.08 12.68
CA GLY A 94 3.90 -9.72 12.54
C GLY A 94 3.49 -9.17 11.17
N ARG A 95 4.41 -8.91 10.24
CA ARG A 95 4.09 -8.53 8.84
C ARG A 95 4.01 -9.74 7.89
N TYR A 96 4.56 -10.88 8.33
CA TYR A 96 4.73 -12.07 7.51
C TYR A 96 4.02 -13.26 8.14
N PRO A 97 2.71 -13.42 7.90
CA PRO A 97 1.93 -14.47 8.53
C PRO A 97 2.20 -15.86 7.95
N PHE A 98 1.87 -16.90 8.73
CA PHE A 98 1.87 -18.30 8.31
C PHE A 98 3.24 -18.84 7.84
N LEU A 99 4.34 -18.34 8.39
CA LEU A 99 5.69 -18.80 8.02
C LEU A 99 5.89 -20.30 8.27
N LEU A 100 5.35 -20.86 9.36
CA LEU A 100 5.43 -22.29 9.64
C LEU A 100 4.71 -23.12 8.57
N LYS A 101 3.43 -22.80 8.29
CA LYS A 101 2.64 -23.44 7.24
C LYS A 101 3.38 -23.36 5.90
N ARG A 102 3.92 -22.19 5.59
CA ARG A 102 4.68 -21.96 4.35
C ARG A 102 5.95 -22.80 4.29
N ALA A 103 6.73 -22.88 5.36
CA ALA A 103 7.94 -23.71 5.41
C ALA A 103 7.63 -25.18 5.13
N ILE A 104 6.55 -25.70 5.73
CA ILE A 104 6.06 -27.06 5.52
C ILE A 104 5.58 -27.27 4.07
N GLU A 105 4.78 -26.35 3.52
CA GLU A 105 4.27 -26.43 2.14
C GLU A 105 5.39 -26.32 1.09
N LYS A 106 6.41 -25.49 1.34
CA LYS A 106 7.50 -25.21 0.41
C LYS A 106 8.60 -26.26 0.43
N ASN A 107 9.10 -26.58 1.62
CA ASN A 107 10.18 -27.54 1.80
C ASN A 107 10.00 -28.29 3.13
N PRO A 108 9.26 -29.41 3.15
CA PRO A 108 9.07 -30.19 4.37
C PRO A 108 10.37 -30.79 4.92
N ALA A 109 11.46 -30.81 4.14
CA ALA A 109 12.79 -31.21 4.59
C ALA A 109 13.56 -30.11 5.35
N SER A 110 13.00 -28.91 5.49
CA SER A 110 13.58 -27.77 6.22
C SER A 110 13.43 -27.94 7.74
N VAL A 111 13.99 -29.03 8.29
CA VAL A 111 13.73 -29.49 9.66
C VAL A 111 14.12 -28.44 10.70
N LYS A 112 15.25 -27.74 10.53
CA LYS A 112 15.70 -26.73 11.50
C LYS A 112 14.82 -25.49 11.49
N CYS A 113 14.47 -25.00 10.30
CA CYS A 113 13.55 -23.87 10.16
C CYS A 113 12.16 -24.20 10.71
N ILE A 114 11.63 -25.38 10.42
CA ILE A 114 10.32 -25.84 10.92
C ILE A 114 10.35 -25.97 12.45
N ALA A 115 11.37 -26.60 13.01
CA ALA A 115 11.52 -26.74 14.47
C ALA A 115 11.60 -25.38 15.16
N PHE A 116 12.37 -24.44 14.60
CA PHE A 116 12.44 -23.08 15.10
C PHE A 116 11.09 -22.35 15.07
N LEU A 117 10.39 -22.38 13.93
CA LEU A 117 9.08 -21.72 13.76
C LEU A 117 7.98 -22.36 14.62
N THR A 118 8.10 -23.65 14.94
CA THR A 118 7.18 -24.36 15.84
C THR A 118 7.34 -23.88 17.28
N ASN A 119 8.58 -23.62 17.71
CA ASN A 119 8.87 -23.21 19.09
C ASN A 119 8.59 -21.72 19.37
N GLU A 120 8.66 -20.88 18.36
CA GLU A 120 8.62 -19.42 18.52
C GLU A 120 7.20 -18.81 18.61
N GLU A 121 6.14 -19.62 18.47
CA GLU A 121 4.74 -19.13 18.36
C GLU A 121 4.60 -17.87 17.45
N THR A 122 5.47 -17.78 16.44
CA THR A 122 5.82 -16.50 15.78
C THR A 122 4.70 -15.96 14.92
N THR A 123 3.63 -16.73 14.73
CA THR A 123 2.42 -16.20 14.13
C THR A 123 1.19 -16.89 14.73
N PRO A 124 0.34 -16.16 15.46
CA PRO A 124 -0.98 -16.67 15.79
C PRO A 124 -1.78 -16.89 14.50
N ALA A 125 -2.10 -18.14 14.22
CA ALA A 125 -3.16 -18.48 13.30
C ALA A 125 -4.48 -18.46 14.08
N LEU A 126 -5.48 -17.74 13.58
CA LEU A 126 -6.84 -17.96 14.06
C LEU A 126 -7.28 -19.37 13.73
N SER A 127 -7.87 -20.05 14.72
CA SER A 127 -8.62 -21.27 14.45
C SER A 127 -9.82 -20.96 13.55
N ASP A 128 -10.01 -21.77 12.51
CA ASP A 128 -11.05 -21.64 11.47
C ASP A 128 -12.48 -21.47 12.04
N LEU A 129 -12.72 -21.91 13.27
CA LEU A 129 -14.02 -21.92 13.94
C LEU A 129 -14.59 -20.53 14.27
N VAL A 130 -13.79 -19.49 14.44
CA VAL A 130 -14.27 -18.19 14.95
C VAL A 130 -14.74 -17.24 13.84
N LEU A 131 -14.43 -17.51 12.56
CA LEU A 131 -14.43 -16.45 11.53
C LEU A 131 -15.19 -16.76 10.25
N GLN A 132 -16.42 -17.28 10.34
CA GLN A 132 -17.34 -17.02 9.25
C GLN A 132 -17.61 -15.51 9.19
N THR A 133 -17.48 -14.88 8.02
CA THR A 133 -17.68 -13.43 7.86
C THR A 133 -19.05 -12.97 8.37
N GLU A 134 -20.04 -13.85 8.34
CA GLU A 134 -21.38 -13.65 8.88
C GLU A 134 -21.42 -13.46 10.41
N PHE A 135 -20.40 -13.95 11.13
CA PHE A 135 -20.32 -13.84 12.58
C PHE A 135 -20.15 -12.39 13.02
N PHE A 136 -19.29 -11.62 12.33
CA PHE A 136 -19.05 -10.21 12.66
C PHE A 136 -20.27 -9.32 12.48
N GLY A 137 -21.19 -9.68 11.57
CA GLY A 137 -22.44 -8.96 11.40
C GLY A 137 -23.40 -9.04 12.59
N LYS A 138 -23.16 -9.97 13.53
CA LYS A 138 -24.00 -10.19 14.72
C LYS A 138 -23.37 -9.66 16.00
N LEU A 139 -22.09 -9.31 15.98
CA LEU A 139 -21.37 -8.85 17.16
C LEU A 139 -21.59 -7.36 17.41
N THR A 140 -21.84 -7.00 18.66
CA THR A 140 -21.74 -5.59 19.09
C THR A 140 -20.28 -5.21 19.33
N ARG A 141 -20.00 -3.89 19.37
CA ARG A 141 -18.67 -3.38 19.68
C ARG A 141 -18.19 -3.86 21.06
N GLU A 142 -19.07 -3.85 22.05
CA GLU A 142 -18.75 -4.23 23.44
C GLU A 142 -18.39 -5.71 23.55
N GLN A 143 -19.16 -6.58 22.90
CA GLN A 143 -18.85 -8.01 22.84
C GLN A 143 -17.49 -8.25 22.17
N PHE A 144 -17.20 -7.53 21.09
CA PHE A 144 -15.93 -7.66 20.39
C PHE A 144 -14.76 -7.16 21.23
N VAL A 145 -14.92 -6.05 21.97
CA VAL A 145 -13.91 -5.57 22.94
C VAL A 145 -13.65 -6.61 24.02
N GLN A 146 -14.69 -7.21 24.61
CA GLN A 146 -14.53 -8.29 25.60
C GLN A 146 -13.79 -9.51 25.01
N MET A 147 -14.02 -9.83 23.73
CA MET A 147 -13.27 -10.89 23.05
C MET A 147 -11.80 -10.55 22.86
N ILE A 148 -11.47 -9.26 22.62
CA ILE A 148 -10.09 -8.80 22.53
C ILE A 148 -9.42 -8.87 23.90
N GLU A 149 -10.06 -8.32 24.94
CA GLU A 149 -9.56 -8.31 26.32
C GLU A 149 -9.37 -9.73 26.88
N GLY A 150 -10.27 -10.65 26.54
CA GLY A 150 -10.18 -12.06 26.88
C GLY A 150 -9.17 -12.87 26.04
N GLY A 151 -8.49 -12.24 25.07
CA GLY A 151 -7.50 -12.90 24.20
C GLY A 151 -8.10 -13.86 23.16
N VAL A 152 -9.43 -13.91 23.03
CA VAL A 152 -10.13 -14.70 21.99
C VAL A 152 -9.83 -14.11 20.61
N VAL A 153 -9.77 -12.78 20.52
CA VAL A 153 -9.37 -12.05 19.32
C VAL A 153 -8.09 -11.30 19.61
N ARG A 154 -6.97 -11.73 19.02
CA ARG A 154 -5.72 -10.98 19.05
C ARG A 154 -5.74 -9.88 17.99
N THR A 155 -4.99 -8.81 18.25
CA THR A 155 -4.91 -7.64 17.37
C THR A 155 -3.99 -7.84 16.16
N ASP A 156 -3.14 -8.86 16.21
CA ASP A 156 -2.20 -9.30 15.17
C ASP A 156 -2.72 -10.49 14.35
N HIS A 157 -4.02 -10.76 14.43
CA HIS A 157 -4.67 -11.88 13.79
C HIS A 157 -4.75 -11.77 12.26
N TRP A 158 -4.55 -12.91 11.60
CA TRP A 158 -4.64 -13.07 10.14
C TRP A 158 -5.66 -14.14 9.79
N LYS A 159 -6.29 -13.99 8.62
CA LYS A 159 -7.22 -14.99 8.08
C LYS A 159 -6.92 -15.26 6.62
N GLU A 160 -7.00 -16.54 6.26
CA GLU A 160 -6.98 -17.00 4.88
C GLU A 160 -8.37 -16.81 4.26
N ALA A 161 -8.41 -16.24 3.07
CA ALA A 161 -9.61 -15.94 2.30
C ALA A 161 -9.38 -16.36 0.83
N GLU A 162 -10.47 -16.56 0.10
CA GLU A 162 -10.38 -16.77 -1.34
C GLU A 162 -9.93 -15.47 -2.03
N GLY A 163 -8.87 -15.56 -2.84
CA GLY A 163 -8.39 -14.46 -3.68
C GLY A 163 -9.29 -14.25 -4.90
N LEU A 164 -9.15 -13.09 -5.56
CA LEU A 164 -10.01 -12.70 -6.70
C LEU A 164 -9.94 -13.69 -7.88
N ASN A 165 -8.83 -14.39 -8.04
CA ASN A 165 -8.59 -15.32 -9.16
C ASN A 165 -8.65 -16.80 -8.74
N GLY A 166 -9.38 -17.12 -7.67
CA GLY A 166 -9.37 -18.46 -7.07
C GLY A 166 -8.02 -18.83 -6.43
N GLY A 167 -7.18 -17.83 -6.17
CA GLY A 167 -5.96 -17.96 -5.38
C GLY A 167 -6.26 -17.99 -3.88
N ARG A 168 -5.22 -18.14 -3.07
CA ARG A 168 -5.32 -17.99 -1.60
C ARG A 168 -4.84 -16.60 -1.23
N ALA A 169 -5.66 -15.83 -0.53
CA ALA A 169 -5.29 -14.54 0.03
C ALA A 169 -5.19 -14.65 1.55
N VAL A 170 -4.22 -13.98 2.13
CA VAL A 170 -4.06 -13.88 3.58
C VAL A 170 -4.21 -12.41 3.94
N ARG A 171 -5.14 -12.09 4.84
CA ARG A 171 -5.46 -10.69 5.19
C ARG A 171 -5.41 -10.49 6.70
N PRO A 172 -4.89 -9.35 7.18
CA PRO A 172 -4.98 -9.00 8.58
C PRO A 172 -6.44 -8.75 8.96
N LEU A 173 -6.82 -9.05 10.19
CA LEU A 173 -8.21 -8.98 10.65
C LEU A 173 -8.82 -7.58 10.45
N VAL A 174 -8.03 -6.52 10.68
CA VAL A 174 -8.47 -5.14 10.46
C VAL A 174 -8.90 -4.88 9.00
N GLU A 175 -8.19 -5.44 8.01
CA GLU A 175 -8.55 -5.32 6.60
C GLU A 175 -9.88 -6.04 6.31
N ILE A 176 -10.11 -7.19 6.94
CA ILE A 176 -11.35 -7.96 6.78
C ILE A 176 -12.54 -7.20 7.35
N LEU A 177 -12.40 -6.60 8.54
CA LEU A 177 -13.46 -5.79 9.14
C LEU A 177 -13.78 -4.57 8.27
N ILE A 178 -12.76 -3.91 7.72
CA ILE A 178 -12.90 -2.79 6.78
C ILE A 178 -13.62 -3.22 5.50
N ALA A 179 -13.19 -4.33 4.88
CA ALA A 179 -13.78 -4.83 3.64
C ALA A 179 -15.26 -5.22 3.79
N ASN A 180 -15.69 -5.61 5.00
CA ASN A 180 -17.08 -5.91 5.33
C ASN A 180 -17.84 -4.70 5.91
N SER A 181 -17.24 -3.50 5.87
CA SER A 181 -17.82 -2.25 6.38
C SER A 181 -18.20 -2.29 7.87
N HIS A 182 -17.53 -3.13 8.66
CA HIS A 182 -17.65 -3.20 10.11
C HIS A 182 -16.71 -2.18 10.78
N PHE A 183 -16.91 -0.89 10.46
CA PHE A 183 -16.00 0.18 10.88
C PHE A 183 -15.88 0.31 12.40
N ASP A 184 -16.98 0.10 13.14
CA ASP A 184 -16.98 0.18 14.60
C ASP A 184 -16.10 -0.93 15.24
N LEU A 185 -16.08 -2.12 14.64
CA LEU A 185 -15.22 -3.23 15.09
C LEU A 185 -13.77 -3.01 14.69
N ALA A 186 -13.53 -2.50 13.47
CA ALA A 186 -12.19 -2.13 13.02
C ALA A 186 -11.58 -1.04 13.91
N GLU A 187 -12.39 -0.07 14.33
CA GLU A 187 -12.00 0.98 15.26
C GLU A 187 -11.61 0.40 16.63
N ALA A 188 -12.43 -0.50 17.20
CA ALA A 188 -12.11 -1.18 18.46
C ALA A 188 -10.81 -2.00 18.37
N LEU A 189 -10.55 -2.61 17.21
CA LEU A 189 -9.31 -3.36 16.98
C LEU A 189 -8.08 -2.43 16.93
N LEU A 190 -8.23 -1.24 16.31
CA LEU A 190 -7.19 -0.19 16.33
C LEU A 190 -6.98 0.39 17.74
N ASP A 191 -8.05 0.62 18.50
CA ASP A 191 -8.00 1.05 19.91
C ASP A 191 -7.16 0.08 20.76
N ALA A 192 -7.29 -1.22 20.48
CA ALA A 192 -6.54 -2.28 21.14
C ALA A 192 -5.08 -2.42 20.65
N GLY A 193 -4.61 -1.56 19.75
CA GLY A 193 -3.23 -1.56 19.26
C GLY A 193 -2.99 -2.48 18.06
N ALA A 194 -4.02 -2.74 17.24
CA ALA A 194 -3.82 -3.45 16.00
C ALA A 194 -2.87 -2.72 15.04
N ARG A 195 -2.09 -3.53 14.34
CA ARG A 195 -1.07 -3.03 13.43
C ARG A 195 -1.68 -2.48 12.15
N VAL A 196 -1.13 -1.35 11.71
CA VAL A 196 -1.50 -0.67 10.46
C VAL A 196 -0.39 -0.75 9.42
N ASP A 197 0.81 -1.16 9.84
CA ASP A 197 2.00 -1.40 9.02
C ASP A 197 2.07 -2.83 8.50
N VAL A 198 0.92 -3.34 8.04
CA VAL A 198 0.74 -4.69 7.48
C VAL A 198 0.07 -4.60 6.11
N CYS A 199 0.28 -5.59 5.24
CA CYS A 199 -0.50 -5.73 4.00
C CYS A 199 -1.02 -7.16 3.86
N GLY A 200 -2.13 -7.33 3.16
CA GLY A 200 -2.56 -8.65 2.72
C GLY A 200 -1.54 -9.30 1.77
N TRP A 201 -1.60 -10.62 1.62
CA TRP A 201 -0.74 -11.40 0.75
C TRP A 201 -1.57 -12.29 -0.17
N GLU A 202 -1.41 -12.16 -1.49
CA GLU A 202 -2.03 -13.07 -2.45
C GLU A 202 -1.00 -14.09 -2.92
N ILE A 203 -1.32 -15.37 -2.70
CA ILE A 203 -0.56 -16.51 -3.20
C ILE A 203 -1.17 -16.90 -4.53
N VAL A 204 -0.54 -16.46 -5.62
CA VAL A 204 -0.96 -16.78 -6.97
C VAL A 204 -0.50 -18.21 -7.29
N ILE A 205 -1.44 -19.15 -7.22
CA ILE A 205 -1.21 -20.50 -7.73
C ILE A 205 -1.34 -20.41 -9.24
N SER A 206 -0.21 -20.22 -9.93
CA SER A 206 -0.16 -20.26 -11.39
C SER A 206 -0.61 -21.63 -11.87
N ARG A 207 -1.90 -21.78 -12.15
CA ARG A 207 -2.48 -22.94 -12.86
C ARG A 207 -2.09 -22.90 -14.34
N ARG A 208 -0.83 -22.63 -14.65
CA ARG A 208 -0.28 -22.92 -15.98
C ARG A 208 -0.14 -24.44 -16.07
N HIS A 209 -1.28 -25.12 -16.20
CA HIS A 209 -1.37 -26.38 -16.90
C HIS A 209 -0.98 -26.08 -18.36
N HIS A 210 0.32 -25.97 -18.61
CA HIS A 210 0.83 -26.31 -19.94
C HIS A 210 1.07 -27.81 -19.90
N PRO A 211 0.16 -28.65 -20.43
CA PRO A 211 0.25 -30.10 -20.31
C PRO A 211 1.48 -30.74 -20.96
N PHE A 212 2.33 -29.99 -21.67
CA PHE A 212 3.38 -30.57 -22.50
C PHE A 212 4.82 -30.13 -22.21
N LEU A 213 5.12 -29.17 -21.31
CA LEU A 213 6.48 -28.59 -21.24
C LEU A 213 7.03 -28.20 -19.84
N SER A 214 6.73 -28.91 -18.74
CA SER A 214 7.36 -28.57 -17.44
C SER A 214 8.00 -29.74 -16.71
N LEU A 215 9.24 -30.08 -17.10
CA LEU A 215 10.20 -30.83 -16.28
C LEU A 215 10.96 -29.94 -15.26
N ARG A 216 10.46 -28.73 -14.96
CA ARG A 216 10.95 -27.93 -13.83
C ARG A 216 10.00 -28.12 -12.65
N PRO A 217 10.42 -28.81 -11.56
CA PRO A 217 9.48 -29.29 -10.53
C PRO A 217 8.91 -28.25 -9.57
N PHE A 218 9.26 -26.96 -9.66
CA PHE A 218 8.73 -25.96 -8.73
C PHE A 218 8.38 -24.67 -9.46
N SER A 219 7.08 -24.48 -9.68
CA SER A 219 6.51 -23.18 -10.05
C SER A 219 6.74 -22.23 -8.88
N SER A 220 7.50 -21.16 -9.08
CA SER A 220 7.65 -20.09 -8.09
C SER A 220 6.26 -19.54 -7.79
N SER A 221 5.71 -19.87 -6.62
CA SER A 221 4.50 -19.23 -6.15
C SER A 221 4.82 -17.76 -5.89
N ASP A 222 4.52 -16.90 -6.85
CA ASP A 222 4.71 -15.47 -6.70
C ASP A 222 3.70 -14.99 -5.65
N SER A 223 4.20 -14.69 -4.45
CA SER A 223 3.43 -14.03 -3.41
C SER A 223 3.46 -12.52 -3.68
N ARG A 224 2.29 -11.91 -3.77
CA ARG A 224 2.14 -10.48 -4.05
C ARG A 224 1.58 -9.76 -2.83
N CYS A 225 2.14 -8.61 -2.49
CA CYS A 225 1.54 -7.76 -1.46
C CYS A 225 0.25 -7.12 -2.02
N CYS A 226 -0.82 -7.24 -1.24
CA CYS A 226 -2.14 -6.67 -1.51
C CYS A 226 -2.30 -5.33 -0.79
N PHE A 227 -3.56 -4.95 -0.51
CA PHE A 227 -3.87 -3.72 0.20
C PHE A 227 -3.30 -3.70 1.61
N THR A 228 -2.92 -2.50 2.04
CA THR A 228 -2.80 -2.16 3.46
C THR A 228 -4.21 -1.89 4.02
N PRO A 229 -4.40 -1.90 5.34
CA PRO A 229 -5.67 -1.49 5.95
C PRO A 229 -6.14 -0.11 5.43
N LEU A 230 -5.22 0.84 5.28
CA LEU A 230 -5.52 2.18 4.79
C LEU A 230 -6.00 2.17 3.34
N LEU A 231 -5.29 1.46 2.45
CA LEU A 231 -5.70 1.31 1.05
C LEU A 231 -7.04 0.58 0.92
N ALA A 232 -7.28 -0.45 1.73
CA ALA A 232 -8.54 -1.18 1.74
C ALA A 232 -9.72 -0.30 2.16
N LEU A 233 -9.51 0.62 3.11
CA LEU A 233 -10.54 1.56 3.54
C LEU A 233 -10.81 2.61 2.46
N VAL A 234 -9.77 3.19 1.86
CA VAL A 234 -9.92 4.14 0.73
C VAL A 234 -10.70 3.47 -0.40
N HIS A 235 -10.27 2.28 -0.81
CA HIS A 235 -10.95 1.50 -1.85
C HIS A 235 -12.42 1.25 -1.49
N GLY A 236 -12.68 0.75 -0.28
CA GLY A 236 -14.03 0.43 0.18
C GLY A 236 -14.94 1.65 0.30
N LEU A 237 -14.44 2.84 0.65
CA LEU A 237 -15.24 4.06 0.71
C LEU A 237 -15.52 4.65 -0.67
N SER A 238 -14.57 4.51 -1.60
CA SER A 238 -14.69 5.04 -2.95
C SER A 238 -15.63 4.22 -3.83
N GLU A 239 -15.67 2.89 -3.69
CA GLU A 239 -16.57 2.03 -4.48
C GLU A 239 -18.05 2.36 -4.26
N ASP A 240 -18.43 2.88 -3.09
CA ASP A 240 -19.82 3.31 -2.85
C ASP A 240 -20.15 4.59 -3.58
N SER A 241 -19.23 5.56 -3.57
CA SER A 241 -19.43 6.90 -4.18
C SER A 241 -19.66 6.80 -5.67
N THR A 242 -19.04 5.82 -6.33
CA THR A 242 -19.06 5.71 -7.79
C THR A 242 -20.35 5.08 -8.31
N GLY A 243 -21.26 4.63 -7.43
CA GLY A 243 -22.51 3.99 -7.82
C GLY A 243 -22.30 2.64 -8.49
N HIS A 244 -21.09 2.09 -8.41
CA HIS A 244 -20.80 0.75 -8.88
C HIS A 244 -21.49 -0.24 -7.94
N VAL A 245 -22.72 -0.59 -8.28
CA VAL A 245 -23.42 -1.72 -7.68
C VAL A 245 -22.63 -2.97 -8.06
N THR A 246 -21.57 -3.27 -7.31
CA THR A 246 -21.07 -4.63 -7.28
C THR A 246 -22.28 -5.47 -6.88
N ARG A 247 -22.60 -6.48 -7.70
CA ARG A 247 -23.80 -7.34 -7.55
C ARG A 247 -23.94 -7.96 -6.15
N ARG A 248 -22.93 -7.85 -5.30
CA ARG A 248 -22.86 -8.44 -3.97
C ARG A 248 -23.54 -7.63 -2.87
N SER A 249 -23.62 -6.30 -2.94
CA SER A 249 -24.09 -5.52 -1.78
C SER A 249 -25.51 -4.96 -1.89
N GLY A 250 -26.05 -4.70 -3.09
CA GLY A 250 -27.48 -4.36 -3.36
C GLY A 250 -28.09 -3.17 -2.59
N ARG A 251 -27.40 -2.64 -1.58
CA ARG A 251 -27.76 -1.52 -0.72
C ARG A 251 -26.59 -0.55 -0.77
N GLY A 252 -26.83 0.65 -1.29
CA GLY A 252 -25.90 1.74 -1.10
C GLY A 252 -25.65 1.96 0.40
N ARG A 253 -24.42 2.33 0.77
CA ARG A 253 -24.13 2.71 2.16
C ARG A 253 -24.94 3.96 2.52
N SER A 254 -25.40 4.03 3.77
CA SER A 254 -26.03 5.25 4.28
C SER A 254 -24.98 6.32 4.54
N ASP A 255 -25.38 7.59 4.52
CA ASP A 255 -24.50 8.73 4.87
C ASP A 255 -23.85 8.52 6.25
N ALA A 256 -24.61 7.96 7.21
CA ALA A 256 -24.09 7.62 8.54
C ALA A 256 -23.00 6.53 8.52
N GLN A 257 -23.00 5.63 7.53
CA GLN A 257 -21.94 4.65 7.37
C GLN A 257 -20.72 5.26 6.67
N ARG A 258 -20.93 6.17 5.71
CA ARG A 258 -19.85 6.95 5.09
C ARG A 258 -19.12 7.81 6.11
N GLU A 259 -19.84 8.52 6.97
CA GLU A 259 -19.25 9.33 8.06
C GLU A 259 -18.42 8.49 9.03
N ARG A 260 -18.92 7.30 9.41
CA ARG A 260 -18.15 6.35 10.24
C ARG A 260 -16.87 5.90 9.53
N GLY A 261 -16.95 5.63 8.23
CA GLY A 261 -15.79 5.29 7.41
C GLY A 261 -14.76 6.41 7.32
N LEU A 262 -15.19 7.66 7.13
CA LEU A 262 -14.31 8.84 7.11
C LEU A 262 -13.68 9.11 8.48
N SER A 263 -14.42 8.88 9.57
CA SER A 263 -13.87 8.93 10.93
C SER A 263 -12.75 7.90 11.12
N LEU A 264 -13.01 6.65 10.74
CA LEU A 264 -12.01 5.58 10.77
C LEU A 264 -10.81 5.92 9.88
N LEU A 265 -11.02 6.54 8.72
CA LEU A 265 -9.96 6.95 7.80
C LEU A 265 -9.00 7.95 8.44
N ARG A 266 -9.50 8.98 9.14
CA ARG A 266 -8.65 9.94 9.87
C ARG A 266 -7.75 9.22 10.88
N ARG A 267 -8.36 8.34 11.67
CA ARG A 267 -7.65 7.56 12.70
C ARG A 267 -6.58 6.66 12.11
N LEU A 268 -6.93 5.96 11.03
CA LEU A 268 -6.05 5.01 10.36
C LEU A 268 -4.91 5.72 9.62
N ALA A 269 -5.19 6.85 8.97
CA ALA A 269 -4.16 7.68 8.32
C ALA A 269 -3.15 8.20 9.34
N LYS A 270 -3.61 8.71 10.49
CA LYS A 270 -2.74 9.12 11.59
C LYS A 270 -1.90 7.96 12.12
N ALA A 271 -2.53 6.82 12.42
CA ALA A 271 -1.80 5.63 12.86
C ALA A 271 -0.77 5.15 11.81
N SER A 272 -1.11 5.20 10.53
CA SER A 272 -0.20 4.85 9.44
C SER A 272 0.96 5.84 9.32
N LYS A 273 0.73 7.13 9.57
CA LYS A 273 1.79 8.14 9.64
C LYS A 273 2.74 7.85 10.80
N ASP A 274 2.20 7.60 11.99
CA ASP A 274 2.96 7.29 13.20
C ASP A 274 3.78 6.00 13.03
N ALA A 275 3.27 5.04 12.26
CA ALA A 275 3.95 3.79 11.91
C ALA A 275 4.87 3.89 10.68
N ALA A 276 5.05 5.09 10.10
CA ALA A 276 5.81 5.33 8.88
C ALA A 276 5.41 4.41 7.71
N CYS A 277 4.10 4.20 7.53
CA CYS A 277 3.52 3.42 6.45
C CYS A 277 2.43 4.14 5.63
N LEU A 278 2.23 5.44 5.84
CA LEU A 278 1.25 6.25 5.12
C LEU A 278 1.52 6.29 3.59
N ASP A 279 2.80 6.28 3.22
CA ASP A 279 3.31 6.35 1.85
C ASP A 279 3.48 4.97 1.19
N TRP A 280 3.00 3.90 1.84
CA TRP A 280 3.15 2.55 1.31
C TRP A 280 2.47 2.41 -0.05
N LYS A 281 3.27 1.93 -1.01
CA LYS A 281 2.84 1.74 -2.39
C LYS A 281 2.46 0.28 -2.61
N VAL A 282 1.30 0.05 -3.22
CA VAL A 282 0.84 -1.29 -3.61
C VAL A 282 0.62 -1.31 -5.10
N LYS A 283 1.02 -2.43 -5.73
CA LYS A 283 0.75 -2.67 -7.14
C LYS A 283 -0.71 -3.01 -7.32
N PHE A 284 -1.44 -2.15 -8.03
CA PHE A 284 -2.83 -2.42 -8.34
C PHE A 284 -2.90 -3.37 -9.54
N SER A 285 -3.24 -4.64 -9.31
CA SER A 285 -3.41 -5.60 -10.39
C SER A 285 -4.79 -5.42 -11.01
N SER A 286 -4.92 -4.52 -11.98
CA SER A 286 -6.11 -4.50 -12.80
C SER A 286 -6.13 -5.72 -13.72
N THR A 287 -6.96 -6.70 -13.37
CA THR A 287 -7.31 -7.81 -14.26
C THR A 287 -8.13 -7.36 -15.46
N TYR A 288 -8.71 -6.17 -15.41
CA TYR A 288 -9.64 -5.64 -16.41
C TYR A 288 -9.11 -4.46 -17.23
N GLY A 289 -7.83 -4.10 -17.10
CA GLY A 289 -7.23 -2.92 -17.76
C GLY A 289 -7.59 -1.57 -17.13
N ASP A 290 -8.68 -1.48 -16.36
CA ASP A 290 -9.25 -0.23 -15.84
C ASP A 290 -8.71 0.20 -14.45
N GLY A 291 -7.49 -0.22 -14.08
CA GLY A 291 -6.91 0.18 -12.79
C GLY A 291 -5.95 1.35 -12.90
N PRO A 292 -5.60 1.99 -11.78
CA PRO A 292 -4.50 2.93 -11.77
C PRO A 292 -3.22 2.22 -12.25
N PRO A 293 -2.46 2.82 -13.18
CA PRO A 293 -1.26 2.20 -13.69
C PRO A 293 -0.17 2.21 -12.61
N GLY A 294 0.45 1.05 -12.42
CA GLY A 294 1.62 0.91 -11.57
C GLY A 294 1.29 0.77 -10.09
N ARG A 295 2.02 1.51 -9.27
CA ARG A 295 1.95 1.43 -7.81
C ARG A 295 1.31 2.69 -7.27
N VAL A 296 0.43 2.53 -6.31
CA VAL A 296 -0.39 3.63 -5.78
C VAL A 296 -0.28 3.67 -4.27
N THR A 297 -0.24 4.88 -3.73
CA THR A 297 -0.45 5.17 -2.31
C THR A 297 -1.94 5.32 -2.00
N ALA A 298 -2.30 5.40 -0.73
CA ALA A 298 -3.68 5.69 -0.32
C ALA A 298 -4.21 6.98 -0.94
N LEU A 299 -3.38 8.05 -0.96
CA LEU A 299 -3.72 9.32 -1.59
C LEU A 299 -3.87 9.17 -3.11
N GLY A 300 -2.94 8.48 -3.77
CA GLY A 300 -3.04 8.18 -5.20
C GLY A 300 -4.32 7.44 -5.56
N LEU A 301 -4.73 6.47 -4.73
CA LEU A 301 -5.98 5.74 -4.92
C LEU A 301 -7.21 6.64 -4.73
N ALA A 302 -7.21 7.51 -3.71
CA ALA A 302 -8.29 8.47 -3.49
C ALA A 302 -8.42 9.47 -4.65
N CYS A 303 -7.30 9.97 -5.18
CA CYS A 303 -7.27 10.82 -6.38
C CYS A 303 -7.81 10.09 -7.62
N PHE A 304 -7.45 8.81 -7.77
CA PHE A 304 -7.94 7.97 -8.85
C PHE A 304 -9.47 7.80 -8.81
N TYR A 305 -10.04 7.62 -7.62
CA TYR A 305 -11.49 7.54 -7.42
C TYR A 305 -12.22 8.89 -7.41
N ARG A 306 -11.46 10.00 -7.42
CA ARG A 306 -11.99 11.37 -7.39
C ARG A 306 -12.90 11.64 -6.19
N ASP A 307 -12.56 11.11 -5.02
CA ASP A 307 -13.33 11.33 -3.79
C ASP A 307 -12.72 12.50 -2.97
N PRO A 308 -13.33 13.71 -2.99
CA PRO A 308 -12.75 14.90 -2.37
C PRO A 308 -12.67 14.81 -0.85
N GLU A 309 -13.59 14.08 -0.20
CA GLU A 309 -13.62 13.94 1.25
C GLU A 309 -12.48 13.06 1.74
N ILE A 310 -12.22 11.95 1.03
CA ILE A 310 -11.09 11.07 1.30
C ILE A 310 -9.76 11.79 1.04
N VAL A 311 -9.65 12.49 -0.10
CA VAL A 311 -8.42 13.25 -0.43
C VAL A 311 -8.14 14.31 0.62
N LYS A 312 -9.15 15.06 1.07
CA LYS A 312 -9.00 16.05 2.13
C LYS A 312 -8.42 15.43 3.41
N VAL A 313 -9.00 14.33 3.89
CA VAL A 313 -8.52 13.63 5.11
C VAL A 313 -7.06 13.19 4.95
N LEU A 314 -6.68 12.63 3.81
CA LEU A 314 -5.32 12.15 3.58
C LEU A 314 -4.32 13.30 3.43
N VAL A 315 -4.71 14.41 2.82
CA VAL A 315 -3.89 15.63 2.69
C VAL A 315 -3.57 16.23 4.05
N GLU A 316 -4.59 16.35 4.93
CA GLU A 316 -4.46 16.87 6.29
C GLU A 316 -3.42 16.08 7.10
N GLU A 317 -3.38 14.76 6.95
CA GLU A 317 -2.42 13.91 7.65
C GLU A 317 -1.05 13.86 6.96
N GLN A 318 -0.98 13.83 5.63
CA GLN A 318 0.28 13.63 4.91
C GLN A 318 1.20 14.86 4.97
N GLY A 319 0.67 16.08 4.76
CA GLY A 319 1.40 17.35 4.83
C GLY A 319 2.52 17.57 3.79
N HIS A 320 3.12 16.50 3.25
CA HIS A 320 4.17 16.53 2.25
C HIS A 320 4.11 15.31 1.32
N VAL A 321 4.32 15.54 0.03
CA VAL A 321 4.45 14.51 -0.98
C VAL A 321 5.78 14.67 -1.72
N GLU A 322 6.44 13.56 -2.03
CA GLU A 322 7.62 13.58 -2.88
C GLU A 322 7.30 14.22 -4.24
N SER A 323 8.17 15.09 -4.77
CA SER A 323 7.95 15.78 -6.07
C SER A 323 7.56 14.81 -7.19
N LYS A 324 8.17 13.60 -7.18
CA LYS A 324 7.88 12.61 -8.20
C LYS A 324 6.45 12.06 -8.10
N GLU A 325 5.91 11.91 -6.90
CA GLU A 325 4.57 11.42 -6.67
C GLU A 325 3.53 12.52 -6.86
N GLY A 326 3.80 13.73 -6.37
CA GLY A 326 2.88 14.87 -6.45
C GLY A 326 2.41 15.14 -7.89
N GLY A 327 3.33 15.12 -8.85
CA GLY A 327 2.94 15.31 -10.24
C GLY A 327 2.11 14.15 -10.83
N GLU A 328 2.28 12.90 -10.39
CA GLU A 328 1.44 11.78 -10.85
C GLU A 328 0.00 11.88 -10.33
N LEU A 329 -0.19 12.40 -9.12
CA LEU A 329 -1.53 12.60 -8.52
C LEU A 329 -2.40 13.52 -9.39
N VAL A 330 -1.81 14.60 -9.92
CA VAL A 330 -2.53 15.54 -10.80
C VAL A 330 -3.06 14.82 -12.05
N PHE A 331 -2.22 13.99 -12.67
CA PHE A 331 -2.65 13.20 -13.83
C PHE A 331 -3.69 12.14 -13.46
N MET A 332 -3.68 11.60 -12.24
CA MET A 332 -4.72 10.66 -11.79
C MET A 332 -6.08 11.36 -11.66
N VAL A 333 -6.13 12.58 -11.14
CA VAL A 333 -7.37 13.37 -11.06
C VAL A 333 -7.89 13.68 -12.47
N LEU A 334 -7.01 14.17 -13.35
CA LEU A 334 -7.38 14.68 -14.68
C LEU A 334 -7.57 13.62 -15.76
N ASP A 335 -7.26 12.33 -15.56
CA ASP A 335 -7.37 11.31 -16.62
C ASP A 335 -8.74 10.57 -16.55
N PRO A 336 -9.75 10.95 -17.35
CA PRO A 336 -11.10 10.39 -17.29
C PRO A 336 -11.15 8.97 -17.85
N LYS A 337 -10.13 8.55 -18.62
CA LYS A 337 -10.14 7.28 -19.35
C LYS A 337 -9.92 6.09 -18.43
N ARG A 338 -9.53 6.29 -17.18
CA ARG A 338 -9.12 5.19 -16.30
C ARG A 338 -10.19 4.67 -15.36
N TYR A 339 -11.32 5.36 -15.25
CA TYR A 339 -12.37 4.95 -14.30
C TYR A 339 -13.80 5.10 -14.81
N ARG A 340 -14.01 5.32 -16.12
CA ARG A 340 -15.38 5.41 -16.63
C ARG A 340 -15.87 4.00 -17.02
N PRO A 341 -16.79 3.37 -16.27
CA PRO A 341 -17.49 2.20 -16.78
C PRO A 341 -18.19 2.57 -18.08
N LEU A 342 -18.06 1.71 -19.08
CA LEU A 342 -18.51 1.92 -20.46
C LEU A 342 -20.02 2.26 -20.60
N SER A 343 -20.80 2.16 -19.53
CA SER A 343 -22.26 2.27 -19.54
C SER A 343 -22.84 3.63 -19.11
N GLU A 344 -22.06 4.55 -18.54
CA GLU A 344 -22.61 5.83 -18.05
C GLU A 344 -22.01 7.05 -18.76
N SER A 345 -22.77 7.61 -19.70
CA SER A 345 -22.53 8.92 -20.29
C SER A 345 -22.90 10.02 -19.28
N ARG A 346 -22.11 10.17 -18.21
CA ARG A 346 -22.23 11.34 -17.32
C ARG A 346 -21.83 12.62 -18.05
N CYS A 347 -22.52 13.71 -17.72
CA CYS A 347 -22.21 15.05 -18.22
C CYS A 347 -20.78 15.44 -17.82
N HIS A 348 -19.99 15.92 -18.77
CA HIS A 348 -18.59 16.30 -18.54
C HIS A 348 -18.41 17.45 -17.53
N SER A 349 -19.46 18.26 -17.27
CA SER A 349 -19.41 19.42 -16.37
C SER A 349 -19.23 19.08 -14.89
N ASP A 350 -19.82 17.97 -14.46
CA ASP A 350 -19.80 17.58 -13.04
C ASP A 350 -18.43 16.99 -12.67
N ASP A 351 -17.83 16.26 -13.62
CA ASP A 351 -16.48 15.70 -13.50
C ASP A 351 -15.43 16.82 -13.31
N ASP A 352 -15.53 17.93 -14.05
CA ASP A 352 -14.60 19.06 -13.94
C ASP A 352 -14.70 19.76 -12.58
N SER A 353 -15.90 19.96 -12.06
CA SER A 353 -16.10 20.61 -10.76
C SER A 353 -15.49 19.80 -9.62
N LEU A 354 -15.64 18.47 -9.66
CA LEU A 354 -15.01 17.55 -8.70
C LEU A 354 -13.48 17.57 -8.83
N CYS A 355 -12.96 17.54 -10.07
CA CYS A 355 -11.52 17.59 -10.30
C CYS A 355 -10.91 18.91 -9.82
N ALA A 356 -11.58 20.05 -10.05
CA ALA A 356 -11.16 21.34 -9.55
C ALA A 356 -11.07 21.35 -8.01
N ALA A 357 -12.12 20.86 -7.32
CA ALA A 357 -12.12 20.77 -5.86
C ALA A 357 -10.99 19.87 -5.33
N LEU A 358 -10.71 18.74 -5.98
CA LEU A 358 -9.59 17.86 -5.64
C LEU A 358 -8.24 18.55 -5.82
N LEU A 359 -8.06 19.28 -6.92
CA LEU A 359 -6.84 20.04 -7.18
C LEU A 359 -6.61 21.11 -6.12
N GLU A 360 -7.65 21.81 -5.67
CA GLU A 360 -7.56 22.78 -4.57
C GLU A 360 -7.08 22.13 -3.25
N GLN A 361 -7.54 20.91 -2.94
CA GLN A 361 -7.02 20.17 -1.79
C GLN A 361 -5.55 19.79 -1.99
N LEU A 362 -5.18 19.28 -3.15
CA LEU A 362 -3.82 18.83 -3.42
C LEU A 362 -2.80 19.98 -3.44
N LEU A 363 -3.20 21.20 -3.85
CA LEU A 363 -2.36 22.40 -3.81
C LEU A 363 -1.90 22.77 -2.39
N GLN A 364 -2.56 22.25 -1.35
CA GLN A 364 -2.14 22.46 0.05
C GLN A 364 -0.92 21.59 0.43
N LEU A 365 -0.59 20.57 -0.36
CA LEU A 365 0.54 19.69 -0.10
C LEU A 365 1.87 20.33 -0.50
N ARG A 366 2.87 20.24 0.38
CA ARG A 366 4.25 20.61 0.04
C ARG A 366 4.84 19.61 -0.94
N GLY A 367 5.55 20.11 -1.95
CA GLY A 367 6.21 19.27 -2.97
C GLY A 367 5.31 18.92 -4.17
N PHE A 368 4.13 19.53 -4.27
CA PHE A 368 3.23 19.34 -5.40
C PHE A 368 3.74 20.06 -6.66
N GLU A 369 3.94 19.32 -7.75
CA GLU A 369 4.56 19.83 -8.99
C GLU A 369 3.54 19.95 -10.12
N LEU A 370 3.01 21.16 -10.34
CA LEU A 370 1.99 21.44 -11.37
C LEU A 370 2.51 21.44 -12.80
N ASN A 371 3.82 21.61 -12.96
CA ASN A 371 4.47 21.82 -14.25
C ASN A 371 5.14 20.54 -14.80
N ARG A 372 4.92 19.40 -14.13
CA ARG A 372 5.45 18.13 -14.56
C ARG A 372 4.91 17.75 -15.93
N ILE A 373 5.80 17.29 -16.81
CA ILE A 373 5.42 16.79 -18.13
C ILE A 373 5.40 15.26 -18.09
N LYS A 374 4.31 14.66 -18.53
CA LYS A 374 4.16 13.22 -18.72
C LYS A 374 4.02 12.89 -20.20
N THR A 375 4.66 11.82 -20.63
CA THR A 375 4.45 11.29 -21.99
C THR A 375 3.33 10.24 -21.93
N GLN A 376 2.20 10.52 -22.58
CA GLN A 376 1.06 9.61 -22.69
C GLN A 376 0.72 9.43 -24.17
N SER A 377 0.72 8.18 -24.65
CA SER A 377 0.45 7.86 -26.06
C SER A 377 1.35 8.60 -27.07
N GLY A 378 2.61 8.89 -26.69
CA GLY A 378 3.56 9.63 -27.51
C GLY A 378 3.42 11.16 -27.43
N GLU A 379 2.37 11.67 -26.78
CA GLU A 379 2.18 13.10 -26.55
C GLU A 379 2.76 13.51 -25.20
N ARG A 380 3.46 14.64 -25.18
CA ARG A 380 3.94 15.27 -23.94
C ARG A 380 2.84 16.16 -23.41
N LEU A 381 2.29 15.85 -22.24
CA LEU A 381 1.21 16.59 -21.63
C LEU A 381 1.66 17.12 -20.27
N SER A 382 1.42 18.41 -20.03
CA SER A 382 1.36 18.99 -18.69
C SER A 382 -0.06 18.80 -18.13
N PRO A 383 -0.27 18.89 -16.80
CA PRO A 383 -1.60 18.97 -16.22
C PRO A 383 -2.50 20.01 -16.87
N LEU A 384 -2.00 21.22 -17.08
CA LEU A 384 -2.76 22.32 -17.65
C LEU A 384 -3.20 22.00 -19.09
N SER A 385 -2.28 21.52 -19.93
CA SER A 385 -2.62 21.12 -21.30
C SER A 385 -3.60 19.95 -21.34
N LEU A 386 -3.50 19.01 -20.38
CA LEU A 386 -4.43 17.89 -20.27
C LEU A 386 -5.85 18.38 -19.93
N ALA A 387 -5.99 19.23 -18.89
CA ALA A 387 -7.28 19.81 -18.50
C ALA A 387 -7.94 20.57 -19.67
N ILE A 388 -7.17 21.42 -20.37
CA ILE A 388 -7.65 22.18 -21.54
C ILE A 388 -8.08 21.24 -22.67
N SER A 389 -7.28 20.21 -22.98
CA SER A 389 -7.61 19.26 -24.05
C SER A 389 -8.90 18.48 -23.80
N GLN A 390 -9.34 18.42 -22.55
CA GLN A 390 -10.57 17.73 -22.13
C GLN A 390 -11.74 18.69 -21.87
N GLY A 391 -11.55 20.01 -22.05
CA GLY A 391 -12.59 21.01 -21.76
C GLY A 391 -12.89 21.16 -20.27
N MET A 392 -11.91 20.88 -19.39
CA MET A 392 -12.04 21.01 -17.93
C MET A 392 -11.64 22.42 -17.49
N GLU A 393 -12.52 23.40 -17.78
CA GLU A 393 -12.27 24.82 -17.58
C GLU A 393 -11.98 25.18 -16.12
N LYS A 394 -12.75 24.65 -15.17
CA LYS A 394 -12.57 24.93 -13.73
C LYS A 394 -11.26 24.35 -13.23
N SER A 395 -10.93 23.12 -13.63
CA SER A 395 -9.66 22.50 -13.29
C SER A 395 -8.49 23.28 -13.87
N ALA A 396 -8.59 23.76 -15.12
CA ALA A 396 -7.57 24.61 -15.73
C ALA A 396 -7.40 25.93 -14.97
N GLU A 397 -8.49 26.56 -14.52
CA GLU A 397 -8.46 27.76 -13.70
C GLU A 397 -7.73 27.52 -12.36
N VAL A 398 -8.04 26.43 -11.66
CA VAL A 398 -7.36 26.05 -10.40
C VAL A 398 -5.87 25.83 -10.63
N LEU A 399 -5.49 25.14 -11.72
CA LEU A 399 -4.08 24.92 -12.07
C LEU A 399 -3.35 26.24 -12.33
N LEU A 400 -3.96 27.17 -13.07
CA LEU A 400 -3.40 28.49 -13.34
C LEU A 400 -3.23 29.30 -12.06
N LYS A 401 -4.25 29.34 -11.19
CA LYS A 401 -4.17 29.98 -9.86
C LYS A 401 -3.08 29.37 -8.99
N GLY A 402 -2.87 28.06 -9.10
CA GLY A 402 -1.79 27.33 -8.42
C GLY A 402 -0.39 27.58 -8.97
N GLY A 403 -0.24 28.29 -10.10
CA GLY A 403 1.05 28.59 -10.72
C GLY A 403 1.49 27.61 -11.82
N ALA A 404 0.56 26.87 -12.42
CA ALA A 404 0.85 26.12 -13.64
C ALA A 404 1.20 27.09 -14.78
N ALA A 405 2.37 26.91 -15.41
CA ALA A 405 2.81 27.84 -16.44
C ALA A 405 2.21 27.47 -17.81
N PRO A 406 1.55 28.40 -18.50
CA PRO A 406 1.11 28.18 -19.87
C PRO A 406 2.32 28.04 -20.82
N GLY A 407 2.19 27.22 -21.86
CA GLY A 407 3.19 27.12 -22.93
C GLY A 407 4.43 26.26 -22.64
N ILE A 408 4.44 25.47 -21.55
CA ILE A 408 5.57 24.58 -21.22
C ILE A 408 5.78 23.48 -22.27
N VAL A 409 4.71 22.96 -22.87
CA VAL A 409 4.79 21.85 -23.81
C VAL A 409 5.17 22.37 -25.20
N LYS A 410 6.41 22.11 -25.63
CA LYS A 410 6.83 22.32 -27.03
C LYS A 410 6.30 21.17 -27.90
N GLY A 411 5.70 21.53 -29.05
CA GLY A 411 5.29 20.56 -30.05
C GLY A 411 6.48 19.72 -30.54
N TRP A 412 6.21 18.48 -30.95
CA TRP A 412 7.24 17.50 -31.38
C TRP A 412 8.09 18.03 -32.56
N SER A 413 7.56 18.93 -33.39
CA SER A 413 8.29 19.54 -34.51
C SER A 413 9.28 20.64 -34.13
N GLY A 414 9.43 20.97 -32.83
CA GLY A 414 10.23 22.13 -32.40
C GLY A 414 9.61 23.49 -32.77
N MET A 415 8.52 23.49 -33.54
CA MET A 415 7.66 24.64 -33.72
C MET A 415 6.70 24.72 -32.54
N ASN A 416 6.58 25.91 -31.96
CA ASN A 416 5.51 26.22 -31.03
C ASN A 416 4.18 26.07 -31.77
N SER A 417 3.59 24.87 -31.73
CA SER A 417 2.18 24.71 -32.08
C SER A 417 1.41 25.68 -31.20
N PRO A 418 0.67 26.66 -31.76
CA PRO A 418 -0.06 27.63 -30.96
C PRO A 418 -0.96 26.84 -30.01
N SER A 419 -0.71 27.02 -28.71
CA SER A 419 -1.50 26.40 -27.66
C SER A 419 -2.99 26.60 -27.97
N PRO A 420 -3.87 25.61 -27.72
CA PRO A 420 -5.32 25.78 -27.86
C PRO A 420 -5.84 27.05 -27.15
N LEU A 421 -5.13 27.51 -26.11
CA LEU A 421 -5.38 28.76 -25.39
C LEU A 421 -5.36 30.03 -26.27
N PHE A 422 -4.67 30.03 -27.42
CA PHE A 422 -4.62 31.18 -28.33
C PHE A 422 -5.67 31.10 -29.45
N LYS A 423 -6.58 30.13 -29.39
CA LYS A 423 -7.71 29.98 -30.32
C LYS A 423 -9.09 30.14 -29.66
N LEU A 424 -9.13 30.44 -28.36
CA LEU A 424 -10.36 30.70 -27.59
C LEU A 424 -10.72 32.19 -27.61
#